data_AF-A0A497MZT5-F1
#
_entry.id   AF-A0A497MZT5-F1
#
_cell.length_a   1.000
_cell.length_b   1.000
_cell.length_c   1.000
_cell.angle_alpha   90.00
_cell.angle_beta   90.00
_cell.angle_gamma   90.00
#
_symmetry.space_group_name_H-M   'P 1'
#
loop_
_entity.id
_entity.type
_entity.pdbx_description
1 polymer ?
#
loop_
_entity_poly.entity_id
_entity_poly.type
_entity_poly.pdbx_seq_one_letter_code
_entity_poly.pdbx_strand_id
1 'polypeptide(L)'
;MAWHSDLHKRKPSGGRKKPYRGKRKFERGRPATETIVGEPYRVIIRVRGGNIKNRLVSTDVAQVSNPKTGKTKTVKILRVVKNPANPDYDRRGVITKGAIIETEEGQAIVTSRPSQDGVVNAVLIEK
;
A
#
# COMPACT_ATOMS: atom_id res chain seq x y z
N MET A 1 8.01 -14.57 -6.48
CA MET A 1 7.35 -13.95 -7.65
C MET A 1 6.02 -14.65 -7.88
N ALA A 2 4.89 -13.95 -7.81
CA ALA A 2 3.56 -14.56 -7.88
C ALA A 2 3.00 -14.53 -9.32
N TRP A 3 2.35 -15.61 -9.75
CA TRP A 3 1.68 -15.69 -11.05
C TRP A 3 0.17 -15.67 -10.82
N HIS A 4 -0.50 -14.70 -11.42
CA HIS A 4 -1.94 -14.48 -11.22
C HIS A 4 -2.67 -15.09 -12.41
N SER A 5 -2.96 -16.39 -12.32
CA SER A 5 -3.85 -17.07 -13.25
C SER A 5 -4.78 -18.02 -12.50
N ASP A 6 -6.04 -18.09 -12.92
CA ASP A 6 -7.04 -19.00 -12.34
C ASP A 6 -6.97 -20.41 -12.93
N LEU A 7 -6.04 -20.65 -13.85
CA LEU A 7 -5.82 -21.93 -14.54
C LEU A 7 -5.44 -23.05 -13.57
N HIS A 8 -4.70 -22.70 -12.52
CA HIS A 8 -4.24 -23.64 -11.51
C HIS A 8 -5.18 -23.72 -10.29
N LYS A 9 -6.18 -22.84 -10.20
CA LYS A 9 -7.17 -22.86 -9.11
C LYS A 9 -8.23 -23.92 -9.38
N ARG A 10 -8.92 -24.37 -8.32
CA ARG A 10 -10.07 -25.29 -8.44
C ARG A 10 -11.28 -24.58 -9.07
N LYS A 11 -12.24 -25.38 -9.55
CA LYS A 11 -13.57 -24.86 -9.93
C LYS A 11 -14.30 -24.39 -8.66
N PRO A 12 -15.27 -23.46 -8.77
CA PRO A 12 -16.16 -23.11 -7.67
C PRO A 12 -16.87 -24.34 -7.07
N SER A 13 -17.18 -25.34 -7.90
CA SER A 13 -17.74 -26.64 -7.47
C SER A 13 -16.72 -27.61 -6.83
N GLY A 14 -15.46 -27.20 -6.64
CA GLY A 14 -14.41 -28.03 -6.02
C GLY A 14 -13.64 -28.93 -6.99
N GLY A 15 -14.13 -29.16 -8.21
CA GLY A 15 -13.45 -29.99 -9.21
C GLY A 15 -12.06 -29.46 -9.60
N ARG A 16 -11.08 -30.38 -9.76
CA ARG A 16 -9.72 -30.04 -10.20
C ARG A 16 -9.72 -29.59 -11.66
N LYS A 17 -9.13 -28.43 -11.96
CA LYS A 17 -8.92 -27.95 -13.34
C LYS A 17 -7.61 -28.50 -13.91
N LYS A 18 -7.62 -28.84 -15.21
CA LYS A 18 -6.40 -29.13 -15.99
C LYS A 18 -6.00 -27.87 -16.76
N PRO A 19 -4.79 -27.32 -16.56
CA PRO A 19 -4.35 -26.13 -17.29
C PRO A 19 -4.11 -26.48 -18.77
N TYR A 20 -4.66 -25.67 -19.68
CA TYR A 20 -4.48 -25.87 -21.13
C TYR A 20 -3.21 -25.22 -21.70
N ARG A 21 -2.52 -24.38 -20.92
CA ARG A 21 -1.30 -23.67 -21.32
C ARG A 21 -0.39 -23.40 -20.13
N GLY A 22 0.86 -23.03 -20.43
CA GLY A 22 1.83 -22.53 -19.46
C GLY A 22 1.63 -21.07 -19.02
N LYS A 23 2.48 -20.65 -18.09
CA LYS A 23 2.54 -19.30 -17.50
C LYS A 23 2.98 -18.25 -18.54
N ARG A 24 2.35 -17.07 -18.57
CA ARG A 24 2.65 -15.99 -19.54
C ARG A 24 3.19 -14.74 -18.88
N LYS A 25 4.20 -14.11 -19.47
CA LYS A 25 4.93 -12.95 -18.90
C LYS A 25 4.04 -11.84 -18.31
N PHE A 26 2.84 -11.63 -18.87
CA PHE A 26 1.89 -10.62 -18.41
C PHE A 26 1.10 -11.01 -17.13
N GLU A 27 1.04 -12.28 -16.77
CA GLU A 27 0.38 -12.79 -15.54
C GLU A 27 1.30 -12.67 -14.32
N ARG A 28 2.55 -12.26 -14.55
CA ARG A 28 3.58 -12.19 -13.53
C ARG A 28 3.40 -10.94 -12.67
N GLY A 29 3.11 -11.15 -11.39
CA GLY A 29 3.13 -10.12 -10.36
C GLY A 29 4.48 -9.99 -9.66
N ARG A 30 4.51 -9.14 -8.64
CA ARG A 30 5.66 -8.87 -7.79
C ARG A 30 5.29 -9.13 -6.32
N PRO A 31 6.26 -9.40 -5.45
CA PRO A 31 6.00 -9.41 -4.01
C PRO A 31 5.48 -8.04 -3.56
N ALA A 32 4.67 -8.05 -2.49
CA ALA A 32 4.23 -6.84 -1.84
C ALA A 32 5.44 -6.09 -1.27
N THR A 33 5.36 -4.77 -1.23
CA THR A 33 6.33 -3.94 -0.53
C THR A 33 5.60 -3.30 0.62
N GLU A 34 6.05 -3.63 1.82
CA GLU A 34 5.57 -3.05 3.05
C GLU A 34 6.28 -1.71 3.23
N THR A 35 5.51 -0.64 3.28
CA THR A 35 6.06 0.70 3.52
C THR A 35 6.22 0.89 5.02
N ILE A 36 7.42 1.19 5.49
CA ILE A 36 7.74 1.34 6.92
C ILE A 36 8.00 2.81 7.24
N VAL A 37 7.78 3.22 8.49
CA VAL A 37 8.17 4.54 8.98
C VAL A 37 9.69 4.63 9.08
N GLY A 38 10.30 5.63 8.43
CA GLY A 38 11.76 5.82 8.43
C GLY A 38 12.20 6.78 7.33
N GLU A 39 13.52 6.86 7.07
CA GLU A 39 14.05 7.77 6.04
C GLU A 39 13.39 7.53 4.67
N PRO A 40 13.08 8.60 3.91
CA PRO A 40 12.33 8.48 2.68
C PRO A 40 13.13 7.74 1.60
N TYR A 41 12.72 6.50 1.30
CA TYR A 41 13.32 5.67 0.26
C TYR A 41 12.29 5.26 -0.79
N ARG A 42 12.57 5.64 -2.05
CA ARG A 42 11.70 5.41 -3.21
C ARG A 42 12.44 4.62 -4.28
N VAL A 43 11.76 3.62 -4.82
CA VAL A 43 12.27 2.81 -5.93
C VAL A 43 11.39 3.03 -7.15
N ILE A 44 12.00 3.46 -8.25
CA ILE A 44 11.34 3.66 -9.54
C ILE A 44 11.36 2.35 -10.31
N ILE A 45 10.20 1.89 -10.78
CA ILE A 45 10.07 0.58 -11.44
C ILE A 45 9.29 0.71 -12.75
N ARG A 46 9.88 0.20 -13.83
CA ARG A 46 9.17 0.03 -15.11
C ARG A 46 8.14 -1.11 -15.03
N VAL A 47 6.94 -0.84 -15.53
CA VAL A 47 5.86 -1.83 -15.68
C VAL A 47 5.57 -2.12 -17.17
N ARG A 48 4.62 -3.01 -17.44
CA ARG A 48 4.21 -3.35 -18.81
C ARG A 48 3.67 -2.11 -19.52
N GLY A 49 3.97 -1.98 -20.81
CA GLY A 49 3.50 -0.86 -21.63
C GLY A 49 4.40 0.39 -21.57
N GLY A 50 5.56 0.31 -20.90
CA GLY A 50 6.49 1.45 -20.81
C GLY A 50 6.22 2.41 -19.65
N ASN A 51 5.10 2.25 -18.95
CA ASN A 51 4.78 3.06 -17.77
C ASN A 51 5.77 2.82 -16.63
N ILE A 52 5.82 3.79 -15.71
CA ILE A 52 6.67 3.78 -14.53
C ILE A 52 5.79 3.88 -13.29
N LYS A 53 6.14 3.15 -12.24
CA LYS A 53 5.54 3.28 -10.91
C LYS A 53 6.59 3.61 -9.86
N ASN A 54 6.24 4.49 -8.95
CA ASN A 54 7.07 4.85 -7.80
C ASN A 54 6.62 4.03 -6.60
N ARG A 55 7.53 3.24 -6.08
CA ARG A 55 7.28 2.39 -4.92
C ARG A 55 7.95 2.99 -3.70
N LEU A 56 7.14 3.29 -2.69
CA LEU A 56 7.63 3.75 -1.40
C LEU A 56 8.00 2.55 -0.53
N VAL A 57 9.26 2.49 -0.12
CA VAL A 57 9.78 1.47 0.81
C VAL A 57 9.74 2.00 2.22
N SER A 58 10.12 3.27 2.41
CA SER A 58 10.05 3.94 3.69
C SER A 58 9.75 5.43 3.53
N THR A 59 9.10 6.02 4.54
CA THR A 59 8.83 7.46 4.63
C THR A 59 8.53 7.84 6.07
N ASP A 60 8.94 9.03 6.47
CA ASP A 60 8.64 9.66 7.76
C ASP A 60 7.64 10.80 7.61
N VAL A 61 7.25 11.14 6.38
CA VAL A 61 6.36 12.25 6.05
C VAL A 61 5.04 11.77 5.44
N ALA A 62 3.95 12.43 5.81
CA ALA A 62 2.63 12.31 5.20
C ALA A 62 2.06 13.69 4.82
N GLN A 63 1.24 13.71 3.77
CA GLN A 63 0.39 14.86 3.44
C GLN A 63 -0.96 14.65 4.11
N VAL A 64 -1.26 15.44 5.13
CA VAL A 64 -2.48 15.34 5.92
C VAL A 64 -3.43 16.47 5.52
N SER A 65 -4.63 16.10 5.10
CA SER A 65 -5.71 17.03 4.77
C SER A 65 -6.70 17.14 5.92
N ASN A 66 -7.01 18.37 6.32
CA ASN A 66 -8.04 18.67 7.31
C ASN A 66 -9.37 18.98 6.59
N PRO A 67 -10.40 18.13 6.71
CA PRO A 67 -11.69 18.33 6.04
C PRO A 67 -12.40 19.64 6.40
N LYS A 68 -12.30 20.11 7.66
CA LYS A 68 -12.99 21.34 8.11
C LYS A 68 -12.42 22.60 7.50
N THR A 69 -11.10 22.66 7.39
CA THR A 69 -10.39 23.87 6.93
C THR A 69 -10.04 23.81 5.45
N GLY A 70 -10.13 22.63 4.82
CA GLY A 70 -9.70 22.38 3.45
C GLY A 70 -8.20 22.49 3.22
N LYS A 71 -7.40 22.69 4.28
CA LYS A 71 -5.95 22.86 4.19
C LYS A 71 -5.25 21.51 4.27
N THR A 72 -4.25 21.33 3.42
CA THR A 72 -3.35 20.17 3.45
C THR A 72 -1.98 20.62 3.93
N LYS A 73 -1.39 19.86 4.84
CA LYS A 73 -0.06 20.13 5.36
C LYS A 73 0.81 18.89 5.32
N THR A 74 2.10 19.14 5.11
CA THR A 74 3.13 18.12 5.19
C THR A 74 3.55 17.98 6.65
N VAL A 75 3.36 16.80 7.23
CA VAL A 75 3.62 16.53 8.65
C VAL A 75 4.41 15.26 8.82
N LYS A 76 5.12 15.14 9.94
CA LYS A 76 5.83 13.91 10.28
C LYS A 76 4.87 12.85 10.83
N ILE A 77 5.17 11.61 10.48
CA ILE A 77 4.51 10.41 10.98
C ILE A 77 5.30 9.95 12.21
N LEU A 78 4.62 9.85 13.36
CA LEU A 78 5.25 9.38 14.59
C LEU A 78 5.22 7.84 14.65
N ARG A 79 4.04 7.25 14.45
CA ARG A 79 3.83 5.80 14.44
C ARG A 79 2.52 5.43 13.76
N VAL A 80 2.39 4.14 13.43
CA VAL A 80 1.11 3.53 13.02
C VAL A 80 0.35 3.11 14.28
N VAL A 81 -0.90 3.53 14.41
CA VAL A 81 -1.75 3.22 15.57
C VAL A 81 -2.52 1.92 15.34
N LYS A 82 -3.15 1.81 14.17
CA LYS A 82 -4.01 0.68 13.83
C LYS A 82 -4.08 0.47 12.33
N ASN A 83 -4.05 -0.78 11.90
CA ASN A 83 -4.12 -1.19 10.53
C ASN A 83 -5.23 -2.23 10.37
N PRO A 84 -6.31 -1.93 9.62
CA PRO A 84 -7.41 -2.85 9.44
C PRO A 84 -7.03 -4.12 8.65
N ALA A 85 -5.90 -4.11 7.91
CA ALA A 85 -5.49 -5.25 7.10
C ALA A 85 -4.88 -6.40 7.93
N ASN A 86 -4.09 -6.08 8.96
CA ASN A 86 -3.49 -7.06 9.86
C ASN A 86 -3.02 -6.36 11.16
N PRO A 87 -3.41 -6.82 12.35
CA PRO A 87 -2.87 -6.32 13.62
C PRO A 87 -1.34 -6.38 13.75
N ASP A 88 -0.66 -7.31 13.07
CA ASP A 88 0.81 -7.39 13.08
C ASP A 88 1.48 -6.17 12.44
N TYR A 89 0.79 -5.51 11.51
CA TYR A 89 1.29 -4.32 10.85
C TYR A 89 1.36 -3.11 11.78
N ASP A 90 0.58 -3.12 12.86
CA ASP A 90 0.62 -2.08 13.90
C ASP A 90 1.96 -2.14 14.63
N ARG A 91 2.38 -3.36 14.97
CA ARG A 91 3.65 -3.63 15.67
C ARG A 91 4.87 -3.32 14.81
N ARG A 92 4.78 -3.62 13.51
CA ARG A 92 5.87 -3.41 12.55
C ARG A 92 5.92 -1.99 11.97
N GLY A 93 4.90 -1.17 12.21
CA GLY A 93 4.80 0.17 11.64
C GLY A 93 4.57 0.19 10.12
N VAL A 94 3.82 -0.77 9.58
CA VAL A 94 3.57 -0.88 8.14
C VAL A 94 2.39 -0.01 7.74
N ILE A 95 2.63 0.89 6.78
CA ILE A 95 1.65 1.82 6.24
C ILE A 95 0.95 1.20 5.03
N THR A 96 -0.36 1.00 5.14
CA THR A 96 -1.23 0.60 4.01
C THR A 96 -2.39 1.56 3.87
N LYS A 97 -3.12 1.47 2.74
CA LYS A 97 -4.38 2.19 2.59
C LYS A 97 -5.34 1.79 3.73
N GLY A 98 -5.93 2.78 4.39
CA GLY A 98 -6.83 2.61 5.53
C GLY A 98 -6.14 2.49 6.88
N ALA A 99 -4.80 2.52 6.93
CA ALA A 99 -4.08 2.57 8.20
C ALA A 99 -4.34 3.90 8.92
N ILE A 100 -4.49 3.84 10.24
CA ILE A 100 -4.58 4.98 11.14
C ILE A 100 -3.17 5.29 11.61
N ILE A 101 -2.70 6.48 11.28
CA ILE A 101 -1.37 6.99 11.65
C ILE A 101 -1.50 8.11 12.67
N GLU A 102 -0.54 8.19 13.57
CA GLU A 102 -0.37 9.32 14.48
C GLU A 102 0.63 10.30 13.87
N THR A 103 0.19 11.54 13.73
CA THR A 103 0.97 12.65 13.16
C THR A 103 1.01 13.81 14.15
N GLU A 104 1.87 14.80 13.89
CA GLU A 104 1.99 16.01 14.72
C GLU A 104 0.66 16.78 14.86
N GLU A 105 -0.23 16.70 13.86
CA GLU A 105 -1.55 17.37 13.88
C GLU A 105 -2.68 16.50 14.47
N GLY A 106 -2.39 15.24 14.78
CA GLY A 106 -3.36 14.28 15.33
C GLY A 106 -3.43 12.96 14.56
N GLN A 107 -4.51 12.21 14.78
CA GLN A 107 -4.74 10.92 14.12
C GLN A 107 -5.32 11.13 12.72
N ALA A 108 -4.79 10.41 11.73
CA ALA A 108 -5.21 10.50 10.35
C ALA A 108 -5.37 9.12 9.70
N ILE A 109 -6.32 8.97 8.77
CA ILE A 109 -6.52 7.77 7.97
C ILE A 109 -5.80 7.92 6.64
N VAL A 110 -4.95 6.97 6.31
CA VAL A 110 -4.25 6.92 5.01
C VAL A 110 -5.21 6.56 3.89
N THR A 111 -5.28 7.40 2.86
CA THR A 111 -6.19 7.21 1.70
C THR A 111 -5.47 6.71 0.46
N SER A 112 -4.17 6.99 0.32
CA SER A 112 -3.34 6.57 -0.82
C SER A 112 -2.89 5.11 -0.73
N ARG A 113 -2.28 4.60 -1.83
CA ARG A 113 -1.60 3.29 -1.86
C ARG A 113 -0.09 3.50 -1.98
N PRO A 114 0.67 3.59 -0.87
CA PRO A 114 2.05 4.05 -0.87
C PRO A 114 2.99 3.23 -1.78
N SER A 115 2.78 1.91 -1.85
CA SER A 115 3.58 0.99 -2.69
C SER A 115 3.40 1.18 -4.21
N GLN A 116 2.31 1.82 -4.65
CA GLN A 116 1.99 2.02 -6.08
C GLN A 116 2.09 3.48 -6.49
N ASP A 117 1.64 4.39 -5.62
CA ASP A 117 1.53 5.82 -5.90
C ASP A 117 2.81 6.58 -5.48
N GLY A 118 3.58 6.03 -4.52
CA GLY A 118 4.85 6.60 -4.06
C GLY A 118 4.73 7.70 -3.00
N VAL A 119 3.51 7.96 -2.52
CA VAL A 119 3.18 9.02 -1.55
C VAL A 119 2.22 8.51 -0.47
N VAL A 120 2.32 9.09 0.73
CA VAL A 120 1.38 8.86 1.83
C VAL A 120 0.51 10.10 1.98
N ASN A 121 -0.75 9.97 1.57
CA ASN A 121 -1.77 10.98 1.78
C ASN A 121 -2.75 10.46 2.83
N ALA A 122 -3.14 11.32 3.75
CA ALA A 122 -4.05 10.98 4.83
C ALA A 122 -5.05 12.11 5.10
N VAL A 123 -6.14 11.75 5.77
CA VAL A 123 -7.21 12.67 6.17
C VAL A 123 -7.35 12.61 7.69
N LEU A 124 -7.38 13.78 8.35
CA LEU A 124 -7.56 13.82 9.81
C LEU A 124 -8.88 13.16 10.22
N ILE A 125 -8.81 12.37 11.30
CA ILE A 125 -9.99 11.83 11.96
C ILE A 125 -10.50 12.90 12.91
N GLU A 126 -11.74 13.34 12.69
CA GLU A 126 -12.43 14.15 13.67
C GLU A 126 -12.85 13.28 14.84
N LYS A 127 -12.61 13.76 16.07
CA LYS A 127 -13.32 13.28 17.24
C LYS A 127 -14.64 14.02 17.38
#